data_AF-A0A9X1MKU9-F1
#
_entry.id   AF-A0A9X1MKU9-F1
#
_cell.length_a   1.000
_cell.length_b   1.000
_cell.length_c   1.000
_cell.angle_alpha   90.00
_cell.angle_beta   90.00
_cell.angle_gamma   90.00
#
_symmetry.space_group_name_H-M   'P 1'
#
loop_
_entity.id
_entity.type
_entity.pdbx_description
1 polymer ?
#
loop_
_entity_poly.entity_id
_entity_poly.type
_entity_poly.pdbx_seq_one_letter_code
_entity_poly.pdbx_strand_id
1 'polypeptide(L)' 'MTLTKLQQLEALETRRDTLLTQIAALTESEIGGGPDTSGGGEHVQQVAYRQSLYEELEQIERSLSLLRGPWIVRRQGRLA' A
#
# COMPACT_ATOMS: atom_id res chain seq x y z
N MET A 1 20.80 0.47 -14.13
CA MET A 1 19.67 0.75 -15.04
C MET A 1 18.60 1.44 -14.23
N THR A 2 18.26 2.69 -14.58
CA THR A 2 17.14 3.41 -13.97
C THR A 2 15.84 2.88 -14.58
N LEU A 3 14.90 2.45 -13.72
CA LEU A 3 13.57 2.05 -14.16
C LEU A 3 12.88 3.24 -14.81
N THR A 4 12.19 3.01 -15.92
CA THR A 4 11.34 4.03 -16.53
C THR A 4 10.16 4.38 -15.63
N LYS A 5 9.58 5.57 -15.80
CA LYS A 5 8.45 6.04 -14.97
C LYS A 5 7.28 5.05 -14.95
N LEU A 6 7.03 4.35 -16.06
CA LEU A 6 6.00 3.32 -16.18
C LEU A 6 6.33 2.08 -15.33
N GLN A 7 7.57 1.60 -15.43
CA GLN A 7 8.04 0.47 -14.63
C GLN A 7 8.07 0.80 -13.12
N GLN A 8 8.34 2.05 -12.75
CA GLN A 8 8.27 2.51 -11.36
C GLN A 8 6.82 2.51 -10.83
N LEU A 9 5.85 2.93 -11.65
CA LEU A 9 4.43 2.86 -11.30
C LEU A 9 3.97 1.41 -11.14
N GLU A 10 4.28 0.54 -12.10
CA GLU A 10 3.92 -0.89 -12.04
C GLU A 10 4.54 -1.58 -10.81
N ALA A 11 5.80 -1.26 -10.48
CA ALA A 11 6.46 -1.80 -9.29
C ALA A 11 5.79 -1.34 -8.00
N LEU A 12 5.38 -0.07 -7.91
CA LEU A 12 4.67 0.48 -6.75
C LEU A 12 3.24 -0.09 -6.63
N GLU A 13 2.53 -0.26 -7.75
CA GLU A 13 1.20 -0.88 -7.78
C GLU A 13 1.27 -2.35 -7.36
N THR A 14 2.26 -3.11 -7.83
CA THR A 14 2.51 -4.50 -7.42
C THR A 14 2.82 -4.59 -5.92
N ARG A 15 3.62 -3.65 -5.40
CA ARG A 15 3.96 -3.58 -3.97
C ARG A 15 2.72 -3.27 -3.12
N ARG A 16 1.88 -2.35 -3.58
CA ARG A 16 0.59 -2.00 -2.95
C ARG A 16 -0.32 -3.23 -2.83
N ASP A 17 -0.48 -4.00 -3.91
CA ASP A 17 -1.31 -5.19 -3.92
C ASP A 17 -0.83 -6.28 -2.95
N THR A 18 0.50 -6.46 -2.89
CA THR A 18 1.15 -7.37 -1.94
C THR A 18 0.90 -6.95 -0.48
N LEU A 19 0.93 -5.65 -0.17
CA LEU A 19 0.65 -5.14 1.18
C LEU A 19 -0.83 -5.31 1.54
N LEU A 20 -1.74 -5.03 0.62
CA LEU A 20 -3.18 -5.23 0.85
C LEU A 20 -3.51 -6.69 1.13
N THR A 21 -2.86 -7.63 0.41
CA THR A 21 -3.00 -9.07 0.65
C THR A 21 -2.49 -9.47 2.05
N GLN A 22 -1.34 -8.92 2.48
CA GLN A 22 -0.83 -9.17 3.83
C GLN A 22 -1.75 -8.63 4.92
N ILE A 23 -2.31 -7.43 4.73
CA ILE A 23 -3.27 -6.82 5.65
C ILE A 23 -4.56 -7.66 5.73
N ALA A 24 -5.05 -8.17 4.59
CA ALA A 24 -6.21 -9.05 4.54
C ALA A 24 -5.97 -10.36 5.30
N ALA A 25 -4.83 -11.01 5.07
CA ALA A 25 -4.45 -12.26 5.75
C ALA A 25 -4.32 -12.10 7.27
N LEU A 26 -3.82 -10.96 7.75
CA LEU A 26 -3.78 -10.64 9.19
C LEU A 26 -5.18 -10.49 9.78
N THR A 27 -6.12 -9.93 9.01
CA THR A 27 -7.50 -9.69 9.46
C THR A 27 -8.31 -10.99 9.51
N GLU A 28 -8.10 -11.92 8.57
CA GLU A 28 -8.76 -13.23 8.56
C GLU A 28 -8.34 -14.12 9.74
N SER A 29 -7.09 -13.98 10.21
CA SER A 29 -6.61 -14.71 11.39
C SER A 29 -7.30 -14.28 12.70
N GLU A 30 -7.91 -13.09 12.77
CA GLU A 30 -8.61 -12.60 13.97
C GLU A 30 -10.03 -13.15 14.13
N ILE A 31 -10.72 -13.55 13.04
CA ILE A 31 -12.17 -13.86 13.08
C ILE A 31 -12.47 -15.17 13.83
N GLY A 32 -11.45 -15.99 14.16
CA GLY A 32 -11.61 -17.26 14.86
C GLY A 32 -11.46 -17.23 16.40
N GLY A 33 -11.05 -16.11 17.01
CA GLY A 33 -10.71 -16.05 18.43
C GLY A 33 -11.81 -15.44 19.29
N GLY A 34 -12.64 -16.26 19.94
CA GLY A 34 -13.52 -15.82 21.03
C GLY A 34 -12.77 -15.12 22.17
N PRO A 35 -13.48 -14.48 23.12
CA PRO A 35 -12.95 -13.45 24.03
C PRO A 35 -11.95 -13.92 25.11
N ASP A 36 -11.26 -15.06 24.96
CA ASP A 36 -10.63 -15.75 26.08
C ASP A 36 -9.20 -16.27 25.89
N THR A 37 -8.45 -15.93 24.83
CA THR A 37 -7.07 -16.46 24.74
C THR A 37 -6.03 -15.46 24.26
N SER A 38 -5.09 -15.17 25.19
CA SER A 38 -3.64 -15.04 24.97
C SER A 38 -3.04 -13.63 24.93
N GLY A 39 -2.54 -13.21 26.10
CA GLY A 39 -1.36 -12.36 26.27
C GLY A 39 -1.41 -10.95 25.66
N GLY A 40 -1.65 -9.93 26.47
CA GLY A 40 -1.63 -8.53 26.03
C GLY A 40 -0.37 -8.08 25.27
N GLY A 41 0.76 -8.78 25.43
CA GLY A 41 1.98 -8.51 24.65
C GLY A 41 1.97 -9.02 23.21
N GLU A 42 1.21 -10.08 22.89
CA GLU A 42 1.13 -10.65 21.54
C GLU A 42 0.12 -9.86 20.69
N HIS A 43 -1.00 -9.46 21.30
CA HIS A 43 -2.00 -8.59 20.68
C HIS A 43 -1.42 -7.20 20.35
N VAL A 44 -0.65 -6.59 21.26
CA VAL A 44 0.00 -5.29 21.00
C VAL A 44 1.03 -5.36 19.86
N GLN A 45 1.79 -6.46 19.76
CA GLN A 45 2.72 -6.66 18.64
C GLN A 45 1.99 -6.80 17.30
N GLN A 46 0.88 -7.52 17.26
CA GLN A 46 0.05 -7.65 16.06
C GLN A 46 -0.57 -6.30 15.62
N VAL A 47 -1.06 -5.50 16.58
CA VAL A 47 -1.58 -4.15 16.31
C VAL A 47 -0.47 -3.23 15.80
N ALA A 48 0.70 -3.22 16.43
CA ALA A 48 1.84 -2.42 15.98
C ALA A 48 2.33 -2.84 14.57
N TYR A 49 2.32 -4.14 14.29
CA TYR A 49 2.67 -4.66 12.96
C TYR A 49 1.65 -4.24 11.90
N ARG A 50 0.35 -4.32 12.18
CA ARG A 50 -0.70 -3.79 11.28
C ARG A 50 -0.53 -2.30 11.03
N GLN A 51 -0.25 -1.51 12.08
CA GLN A 51 -0.03 -0.08 11.95
C GLN A 51 1.13 0.23 11.00
N SER A 52 2.26 -0.47 11.15
CA SER A 52 3.42 -0.31 10.26
C SER A 52 3.10 -0.65 8.80
N LEU A 53 2.26 -1.66 8.54
CA LEU A 53 1.84 -2.00 7.17
C LEU A 53 0.95 -0.92 6.54
N TYR A 54 0.05 -0.32 7.33
CA TYR A 54 -0.77 0.80 6.87
C TYR A 54 0.06 2.06 6.60
N GLU A 55 1.09 2.33 7.42
CA GLU A 55 2.04 3.42 7.18
C GLU A 55 2.83 3.21 5.88
N GLU A 56 3.32 1.98 5.62
CA GLU A 56 3.99 1.66 4.35
C GLU A 56 3.04 1.83 3.15
N LEU A 57 1.78 1.42 3.30
CA LEU A 57 0.75 1.61 2.29
C LEU A 57 0.52 3.10 1.99
N GLU A 58 0.40 3.95 3.02
CA GLU A 58 0.22 5.39 2.86
C GLU A 58 1.41 6.03 2.11
N GLN A 59 2.64 5.63 2.43
CA GLN A 59 3.83 6.12 1.75
C GLN A 59 3.86 5.74 0.26
N ILE A 60 3.41 4.54 -0.07
CA ILE A 60 3.29 4.08 -1.46
C ILE A 60 2.19 4.85 -2.18
N GLU A 61 1.04 5.08 -1.55
CA GLU A 61 -0.05 5.85 -2.16
C GLU A 61 0.35 7.32 -2.39
N ARG A 62 1.08 7.95 -1.47
CA ARG A 62 1.69 9.28 -1.69
C ARG A 62 2.69 9.26 -2.83
N SER A 63 3.54 8.24 -2.92
CA SER A 63 4.50 8.11 -4.02
C SER A 63 3.81 7.94 -5.37
N LEU A 64 2.74 7.13 -5.42
CA LEU A 64 1.89 6.97 -6.59
C LEU A 64 1.18 8.26 -6.98
N SER A 65 0.67 9.04 -6.02
CA SER A 65 0.01 10.31 -6.30
C SER A 65 0.98 11.35 -6.89
N LEU A 66 2.21 11.41 -6.37
CA LEU A 66 3.28 12.27 -6.89
C LEU A 66 3.71 11.85 -8.30
N LEU A 67 3.85 10.54 -8.55
CA LEU A 67 4.23 10.02 -9.86
C LEU A 67 3.13 10.19 -10.90
N ARG A 68 1.86 9.97 -10.52
CA ARG A 68 0.71 10.19 -11.39
C ARG A 68 0.56 11.67 -11.72
N GLY A 69 0.78 12.57 -10.75
CA GLY A 69 0.70 14.03 -10.93
C GLY A 69 -0.66 14.50 -11.46
N PRO A 70 -0.94 15.82 -11.50
CA PRO A 70 -2.00 16.30 -12.37
C PRO A 70 -1.62 15.90 -13.80
N TRP A 71 -2.46 15.11 -14.46
CA TRP A 71 -2.42 14.94 -15.91
C TRP A 71 -2.63 16.32 -16.53
N ILE A 72 -1.58 17.13 -16.65
CA ILE A 72 -1.55 18.24 -17.57
C ILE A 72 -1.60 17.57 -18.93
N VAL A 73 -2.83 17.41 -19.43
CA VAL A 73 -3.09 17.20 -20.84
C VAL A 73 -2.52 18.43 -21.52
N ARG A 74 -1.22 18.40 -21.87
CA ARG A 74 -0.67 19.30 -22.88
C ARG A 74 -1.39 18.88 -24.16
N ARG A 75 -2.55 19.50 -24.40
CA ARG A 75 -3.20 19.53 -25.70
C ARG A 75 -2.17 20.21 -26.61
N GLN A 76 -1.32 19.41 -27.22
CA GLN A 76 -0.43 19.82 -28.28
C GLN A 76 -1.31 20.04 -29.51
N GLY A 77 -2.08 21.13 -29.46
CA GLY A 77 -2.81 21.66 -30.59
C GLY A 77 -1.79 22.18 -31.59
N ARG A 78 -1.32 21.29 -32.45
CA ARG A 78 -0.64 21.65 -33.70
C ARG A 78 -1.71 21.72 -34.78
N LEU A 79 -2.21 22.92 -35.04
CA LEU A 79 -2.84 23.33 -36.31
C LEU A 79 -2.33 24.76 -36.51
N ALA A 80 -1.24 24.93 -37.25
CA ALA A 80 -1.23 25.16 -38.69
C ALA A 80 -1.82 26.53 -39.02
#